data_AF-A0A367F677-F1
#
_entry.id   AF-A0A367F677-F1
#
_cell.length_a   1.000
_cell.length_b   1.000
_cell.length_c   1.000
_cell.angle_alpha   90.00
_cell.angle_beta   90.00
_cell.angle_gamma   90.00
#
_symmetry.space_group_name_H-M   'P 1'
#
loop_
_entity.id
_entity.type
_entity.pdbx_description
1 polymer ?
#
loop_
_entity_poly.entity_id
_entity_poly.type
_entity_poly.pdbx_seq_one_letter_code
_entity_poly.pdbx_strand_id
1 'polypeptide(L)'
;MPLDAVTYRVVPGHEEELAEVFSPHNFSRVDSPVIKDGSGETVGMLLGTGLFVQGDTVVRVIHHDGAGAARIARHMSVQKGVHEAERAILPYLAEPRDTETPEGFREHFHRSLMTVLEQHSPTERPAAGTVALRYPLRAGAGQELAAARATANEQASLRLSDQHPTIVRTALFLHGDILVRSVQYDGHPYDVVGYLADRCFGQDAEAWLAPYLETPERPAHPDAYLALVHEQAMLSLAHMSVLGVG
;
A
#
# COMPACT_ATOMS: atom_id res chain seq x y z
N MET A 1 14.21 1.69 -4.14
CA MET A 1 13.55 0.38 -4.01
C MET A 1 12.05 0.57 -4.21
N PRO A 2 11.46 -0.08 -5.22
CA PRO A 2 10.06 0.11 -5.57
C PRO A 2 9.07 -0.46 -4.54
N LEU A 3 7.88 0.14 -4.54
CA LEU A 3 6.69 -0.33 -3.87
C LEU A 3 5.68 -0.76 -4.93
N ASP A 4 5.13 -1.96 -4.76
CA ASP A 4 3.93 -2.41 -5.47
C ASP A 4 2.79 -2.48 -4.44
N ALA A 5 1.54 -2.48 -4.91
CA ALA A 5 0.40 -2.72 -4.04
C ALA A 5 -0.63 -3.64 -4.69
N VAL A 6 -1.32 -4.42 -3.87
CA VAL A 6 -2.52 -5.17 -4.27
C VAL A 6 -3.69 -4.78 -3.38
N THR A 7 -4.91 -4.80 -3.93
CA THR A 7 -6.13 -4.54 -3.17
C THR A 7 -7.20 -5.59 -3.40
N TYR A 8 -7.99 -5.85 -2.37
CA TYR A 8 -9.14 -6.75 -2.44
C TYR A 8 -10.23 -6.29 -1.47
N ARG A 9 -11.42 -6.83 -1.69
CA ARG A 9 -12.65 -6.45 -1.00
C ARG A 9 -12.98 -7.42 0.12
N VAL A 10 -13.35 -6.90 1.27
CA VAL A 10 -13.78 -7.65 2.45
C VAL A 10 -15.19 -7.24 2.86
N VAL A 11 -15.85 -8.11 3.62
CA VAL A 11 -17.07 -7.75 4.32
C VAL A 11 -16.70 -6.78 5.46
N PRO A 12 -17.30 -5.58 5.55
CA PRO A 12 -17.03 -4.63 6.63
C PRO A 12 -17.30 -5.19 8.02
N GLY A 13 -16.58 -4.70 9.03
CA GLY A 13 -16.81 -5.04 10.44
C GLY A 13 -16.04 -6.26 10.93
N HIS A 14 -15.08 -6.77 10.15
CA HIS A 14 -14.21 -7.89 10.50
C HIS A 14 -12.73 -7.47 10.65
N GLU A 15 -12.47 -6.21 10.97
CA GLU A 15 -11.11 -5.66 11.08
C GLU A 15 -10.31 -6.37 12.18
N GLU A 16 -10.94 -6.75 13.29
CA GLU A 16 -10.29 -7.45 14.40
C GLU A 16 -9.91 -8.89 14.02
N GLU A 17 -10.81 -9.61 13.35
CA GLU A 17 -10.55 -10.97 12.88
C GLU A 17 -9.47 -10.99 11.80
N LEU A 18 -9.50 -10.02 10.88
CA LEU A 18 -8.43 -9.84 9.90
C LEU A 18 -7.10 -9.53 10.58
N ALA A 19 -7.07 -8.66 11.60
CA ALA A 19 -5.85 -8.37 12.36
C ALA A 19 -5.30 -9.63 13.05
N GLU A 20 -6.19 -10.45 13.61
CA GLU A 20 -5.82 -11.70 14.28
C GLU A 20 -5.22 -12.71 13.31
N VAL A 21 -5.75 -12.83 12.08
CA VAL A 21 -5.17 -13.70 11.03
C VAL A 21 -3.72 -13.34 10.72
N PHE A 22 -3.41 -12.04 10.67
CA PHE A 22 -2.07 -11.54 10.35
C PHE A 22 -1.19 -11.26 11.58
N SER A 23 -1.65 -11.64 12.77
CA SER A 23 -0.90 -11.43 14.01
C SER A 23 0.39 -12.27 14.04
N PRO A 24 1.42 -11.86 14.79
CA PRO A 24 2.64 -12.64 14.92
C PRO A 24 2.45 -14.07 15.43
N HIS A 25 1.32 -14.35 16.10
CA HIS A 25 1.00 -15.67 16.65
C HIS A 25 0.38 -16.61 15.61
N ASN A 26 -0.37 -16.07 14.64
CA ASN A 26 -1.11 -16.87 13.65
C ASN A 26 -0.47 -16.85 12.26
N PHE A 27 0.27 -15.79 11.93
CA PHE A 27 0.94 -15.68 10.65
C PHE A 27 2.41 -16.11 10.76
N SER A 28 2.70 -17.29 10.22
CA SER A 28 4.09 -17.72 10.05
C SER A 28 4.74 -16.97 8.89
N ARG A 29 5.72 -16.13 9.24
CA ARG A 29 6.56 -15.45 8.25
C ARG A 29 7.29 -16.45 7.37
N VAL A 30 7.59 -15.98 6.16
CA VAL A 30 8.42 -16.72 5.21
C VAL A 30 9.84 -16.89 5.76
N ASP A 31 10.42 -18.08 5.56
CA ASP A 31 11.77 -18.43 6.01
C ASP A 31 12.88 -17.60 5.34
N SER A 32 12.60 -16.95 4.20
CA SER A 32 13.60 -16.15 3.48
C SER A 32 12.99 -14.97 2.71
N PRO A 33 13.62 -13.78 2.74
CA PRO A 33 13.28 -12.66 1.85
C PRO A 33 13.65 -12.93 0.39
N VAL A 34 14.49 -13.92 0.13
CA VAL A 34 15.14 -14.11 -1.17
C VAL A 34 14.18 -14.76 -2.14
N ILE A 35 13.91 -14.07 -3.25
CA ILE A 35 13.13 -14.58 -4.37
C ILE A 35 14.09 -15.37 -5.27
N LYS A 36 13.84 -16.67 -5.40
CA LYS A 36 14.58 -17.55 -6.30
C LYS A 36 13.78 -17.91 -7.54
N ASP A 37 14.47 -18.09 -8.67
CA ASP A 37 13.88 -18.55 -9.92
C ASP A 37 13.68 -20.09 -9.94
N GLY A 38 13.53 -20.70 -11.12
CA GLY A 38 13.45 -22.16 -11.28
C GLY A 38 14.81 -22.88 -11.19
N SER A 39 15.92 -22.16 -11.38
CA SER A 39 17.28 -22.69 -11.29
C SER A 39 17.87 -22.61 -9.88
N GLY A 40 17.23 -21.83 -8.99
CA GLY A 40 17.67 -21.58 -7.63
C GLY A 40 18.50 -20.30 -7.48
N GLU A 41 18.66 -19.52 -8.56
CA GLU A 41 19.34 -18.23 -8.57
C GLU A 41 18.49 -17.15 -7.89
N THR A 42 19.14 -16.26 -7.15
CA THR A 42 18.51 -15.07 -6.56
C THR A 42 18.15 -14.07 -7.65
N VAL A 43 16.86 -13.78 -7.79
CA VAL A 43 16.32 -12.84 -8.79
C VAL A 43 15.58 -11.66 -8.17
N GLY A 44 15.70 -11.50 -6.86
CA GLY A 44 15.21 -10.35 -6.12
C GLY A 44 14.98 -10.65 -4.64
N MET A 45 14.45 -9.67 -3.93
CA MET A 45 14.19 -9.72 -2.50
C MET A 45 12.86 -9.04 -2.16
N LEU A 46 12.05 -9.73 -1.35
CA LEU A 46 10.91 -9.17 -0.66
C LEU A 46 11.40 -8.54 0.64
N LEU A 47 11.37 -7.21 0.73
CA LEU A 47 11.95 -6.44 1.82
C LEU A 47 10.95 -6.18 2.94
N GLY A 48 9.68 -6.05 2.57
CA GLY A 48 8.61 -5.97 3.53
C GLY A 48 7.22 -5.92 2.93
N THR A 49 6.23 -5.98 3.80
CA THR A 49 4.81 -5.88 3.48
C THR A 49 4.10 -5.12 4.59
N GLY A 50 3.29 -4.13 4.23
CA GLY A 50 2.27 -3.55 5.11
C GLY A 50 0.88 -3.97 4.64
N LEU A 51 -0.01 -4.31 5.57
CA LEU A 51 -1.40 -4.64 5.28
C LEU A 51 -2.32 -3.67 6.02
N PHE A 52 -3.25 -3.06 5.28
CA PHE A 52 -4.10 -1.98 5.77
C PHE A 52 -5.55 -2.21 5.40
N VAL A 53 -6.47 -1.84 6.28
CA VAL A 53 -7.93 -1.95 6.05
C VAL A 53 -8.65 -0.64 6.34
N GLN A 54 -9.67 -0.33 5.56
CA GLN A 54 -10.66 0.70 5.86
C GLN A 54 -12.00 0.31 5.23
N GLY A 55 -13.02 0.09 6.06
CA GLY A 55 -14.32 -0.40 5.62
C GLY A 55 -14.20 -1.75 4.91
N ASP A 56 -14.63 -1.80 3.67
CA ASP A 56 -14.58 -2.99 2.80
C ASP A 56 -13.30 -3.11 1.96
N THR A 57 -12.31 -2.24 2.18
CA THR A 57 -11.10 -2.19 1.35
C THR A 57 -9.88 -2.64 2.14
N VAL A 58 -9.20 -3.67 1.64
CA VAL A 58 -7.86 -4.04 2.12
C VAL A 58 -6.81 -3.70 1.07
N VAL A 59 -5.70 -3.11 1.50
CA VAL A 59 -4.52 -2.83 0.67
C VAL A 59 -3.29 -3.46 1.29
N ARG A 60 -2.56 -4.22 0.48
CA ARG A 60 -1.24 -4.77 0.82
C ARG A 60 -0.18 -4.01 0.04
N VAL A 61 0.64 -3.22 0.74
CA VAL A 61 1.80 -2.54 0.18
C VAL A 61 3.01 -3.46 0.29
N ILE A 62 3.71 -3.68 -0.82
CA ILE A 62 4.80 -4.63 -0.97
C ILE A 62 6.08 -3.88 -1.32
N HIS A 63 7.11 -3.99 -0.46
CA HIS A 63 8.42 -3.40 -0.69
C HIS A 63 9.38 -4.46 -1.22
N HIS A 64 10.03 -4.17 -2.34
CA HIS A 64 10.95 -5.10 -2.99
C HIS A 64 12.14 -4.37 -3.63
N ASP A 65 13.19 -5.12 -3.96
CA ASP A 65 14.44 -4.61 -4.54
C ASP A 65 14.41 -4.42 -6.07
N GLY A 66 13.23 -4.50 -6.70
CA GLY A 66 13.08 -4.49 -8.16
C GLY A 66 12.70 -5.84 -8.78
N ALA A 67 12.45 -6.88 -7.97
CA ALA A 67 11.94 -8.17 -8.45
C ALA A 67 10.72 -8.09 -9.40
N GLY A 68 9.81 -7.15 -9.15
CA GLY A 68 8.59 -6.90 -9.92
C GLY A 68 7.43 -7.83 -9.53
N ALA A 69 6.21 -7.34 -9.71
CA ALA A 69 4.97 -8.01 -9.32
C ALA A 69 4.86 -9.49 -9.72
N ALA A 70 5.22 -9.86 -10.96
CA ALA A 70 5.09 -11.24 -11.44
C ALA A 70 6.00 -12.22 -10.66
N ARG A 71 7.23 -11.80 -10.32
CA ARG A 71 8.16 -12.63 -9.54
C ARG A 71 7.72 -12.74 -8.09
N ILE A 72 7.22 -11.64 -7.53
CA ILE A 72 6.62 -11.59 -6.19
C ILE A 72 5.44 -12.55 -6.11
N ALA A 73 4.51 -12.49 -7.06
CA ALA A 73 3.35 -13.37 -7.11
C ALA A 73 3.76 -14.85 -7.15
N ARG A 74 4.70 -15.22 -8.04
CA ARG A 74 5.24 -16.59 -8.11
C ARG A 74 5.86 -17.01 -6.79
N HIS A 75 6.67 -16.16 -6.18
CA HIS A 75 7.34 -16.46 -4.91
C HIS A 75 6.35 -16.69 -3.77
N MET A 76 5.31 -15.86 -3.68
CA MET A 76 4.28 -15.98 -2.64
C MET A 76 3.36 -17.19 -2.85
N SER A 77 3.08 -17.55 -4.10
CA SER A 77 2.12 -18.58 -4.49
C SER A 77 2.45 -20.02 -4.06
N VAL A 78 3.62 -20.24 -3.45
CA VAL A 78 4.07 -21.56 -2.98
C VAL A 78 4.38 -21.57 -1.48
N GLN A 79 4.15 -20.46 -0.79
CA GLN A 79 4.49 -20.31 0.62
C GLN A 79 3.36 -20.81 1.49
N LYS A 80 3.67 -21.76 2.37
CA LYS A 80 2.70 -22.35 3.31
C LYS A 80 1.97 -21.28 4.13
N GLY A 81 2.70 -20.34 4.73
CA GLY A 81 2.11 -19.25 5.52
C GLY A 81 1.18 -18.33 4.71
N VAL A 82 1.47 -18.13 3.40
CA VAL A 82 0.57 -17.38 2.51
C VAL A 82 -0.71 -18.16 2.26
N HIS A 83 -0.65 -19.46 1.94
CA HIS A 83 -1.85 -20.27 1.75
C HIS A 83 -2.70 -20.40 3.03
N GLU A 84 -2.05 -20.49 4.20
CA GLU A 84 -2.75 -20.50 5.49
C GLU A 84 -3.50 -19.19 5.73
N ALA A 85 -2.84 -18.05 5.48
CA ALA A 85 -3.49 -16.75 5.57
C ALA A 85 -4.64 -16.59 4.56
N GLU A 86 -4.45 -17.02 3.31
CA GLU A 86 -5.50 -16.96 2.28
C GLU A 86 -6.74 -17.80 2.67
N ARG A 87 -6.55 -18.99 3.24
CA ARG A 87 -7.66 -19.80 3.78
C ARG A 87 -8.36 -19.11 4.95
N ALA A 88 -7.59 -18.48 5.83
CA ALA A 88 -8.12 -17.85 7.03
C ALA A 88 -8.91 -16.57 6.71
N ILE A 89 -8.53 -15.81 5.68
CA ILE A 89 -9.29 -14.63 5.25
C ILE A 89 -10.52 -14.96 4.39
N LEU A 90 -10.59 -16.15 3.80
CA LEU A 90 -11.64 -16.55 2.85
C LEU A 90 -13.08 -16.26 3.34
N PRO A 91 -13.45 -16.50 4.62
CA PRO A 91 -14.80 -16.19 5.12
C PRO A 91 -15.13 -14.70 5.16
N TYR A 92 -14.12 -13.83 5.17
CA TYR A 92 -14.26 -12.38 5.29
C TYR A 92 -14.15 -11.67 3.94
N LEU A 93 -13.86 -12.38 2.84
CA LEU A 93 -13.79 -11.80 1.51
C LEU A 93 -15.20 -11.48 0.98
N ALA A 94 -15.36 -10.30 0.40
CA ALA A 94 -16.61 -9.94 -0.27
C ALA A 94 -16.85 -10.80 -1.52
N GLU A 95 -15.76 -11.20 -2.19
CA GLU A 95 -15.77 -12.14 -3.31
C GLU A 95 -14.81 -13.30 -3.01
N PRO A 96 -15.32 -14.53 -2.86
CA PRO A 96 -14.47 -15.70 -2.67
C PRO A 96 -13.48 -15.88 -3.83
N ARG A 97 -12.28 -16.36 -3.53
CA ARG A 97 -11.23 -16.66 -4.51
C ARG A 97 -10.59 -18.00 -4.22
N ASP A 98 -10.15 -18.68 -5.28
CA ASP A 98 -9.37 -19.91 -5.15
C ASP A 98 -7.89 -19.60 -5.36
N THR A 99 -7.13 -19.71 -4.27
CA THR A 99 -5.69 -19.49 -4.25
C THR A 99 -4.94 -20.74 -3.74
N GLU A 100 -5.57 -21.92 -3.81
CA GLU A 100 -4.95 -23.20 -3.43
C GLU A 100 -3.92 -23.66 -4.47
N THR A 101 -4.06 -23.22 -5.72
CA THR A 101 -3.07 -23.49 -6.78
C THR A 101 -2.17 -22.27 -7.01
N PRO A 102 -0.89 -22.47 -7.38
CA PRO A 102 0.00 -21.37 -7.75
C PRO A 102 -0.55 -20.52 -8.91
N GLU A 103 -1.23 -21.16 -9.87
CA GLU A 103 -1.87 -20.51 -11.01
C GLU A 103 -3.03 -19.61 -10.56
N GLY A 104 -3.94 -20.14 -9.74
CA GLY A 104 -5.07 -19.37 -9.20
C GLY A 104 -4.61 -18.19 -8.35
N PHE A 105 -3.64 -18.43 -7.45
CA PHE A 105 -3.02 -17.36 -6.66
C PHE A 105 -2.48 -16.24 -7.55
N ARG A 106 -1.71 -16.59 -8.59
CA ARG A 106 -1.12 -15.61 -9.52
C ARG A 106 -2.19 -14.85 -10.28
N GLU A 107 -3.24 -15.50 -10.75
CA GLU A 107 -4.34 -14.83 -11.44
C GLU A 107 -5.00 -13.77 -10.54
N HIS A 108 -5.36 -14.16 -9.31
CA HIS A 108 -5.95 -13.25 -8.35
C HIS A 108 -5.00 -12.11 -7.98
N PHE A 109 -3.71 -12.41 -7.77
CA PHE A 109 -2.70 -11.39 -7.50
C PHE A 109 -2.63 -10.36 -8.64
N HIS A 110 -2.55 -10.80 -9.90
CA HIS A 110 -2.51 -9.88 -11.04
C HIS A 110 -3.77 -9.04 -11.16
N ARG A 111 -4.95 -9.64 -10.92
CA ARG A 111 -6.22 -8.89 -10.94
C ARG A 111 -6.30 -7.84 -9.84
N SER A 112 -5.66 -8.10 -8.70
CA SER A 112 -5.62 -7.19 -7.56
C SER A 112 -4.54 -6.11 -7.62
N LEU A 113 -3.61 -6.17 -8.60
CA LEU A 113 -2.49 -5.23 -8.70
C LEU A 113 -2.96 -3.81 -8.93
N MET A 114 -2.53 -2.91 -8.05
CA MET A 114 -2.78 -1.48 -8.18
C MET A 114 -1.73 -0.85 -9.11
N THR A 115 -2.19 0.08 -9.94
CA THR A 115 -1.32 0.92 -10.80
C THR A 115 -0.60 1.95 -9.93
N VAL A 116 0.72 2.07 -10.09
CA VAL A 116 1.52 3.11 -9.43
C VAL A 116 1.39 4.42 -10.21
N LEU A 117 0.65 5.40 -9.67
CA LEU A 117 0.48 6.72 -10.27
C LEU A 117 1.63 7.67 -9.94
N GLU A 118 2.14 7.58 -8.71
CA GLU A 118 3.30 8.34 -8.23
C GLU A 118 4.17 7.45 -7.36
N GLN A 119 5.49 7.62 -7.43
CA GLN A 119 6.39 7.05 -6.43
C GLN A 119 7.67 7.86 -6.33
N HIS A 120 8.09 8.15 -5.10
CA HIS A 120 9.40 8.69 -4.78
C HIS A 120 10.08 7.80 -3.74
N SER A 121 11.12 7.09 -4.17
CA SER A 121 11.95 6.22 -3.32
C SER A 121 13.44 6.30 -3.72
N PRO A 122 14.11 7.46 -3.55
CA PRO A 122 15.48 7.66 -4.02
C PRO A 122 16.55 6.96 -3.17
N THR A 123 16.27 6.64 -1.90
CA THR A 123 17.28 6.12 -0.97
C THR A 123 17.03 4.69 -0.51
N GLU A 124 18.10 3.91 -0.37
CA GLU A 124 18.10 2.62 0.33
C GLU A 124 18.16 2.83 1.85
N ARG A 125 17.11 3.44 2.39
CA ARG A 125 16.93 3.59 3.84
C ARG A 125 15.93 2.57 4.38
N PRO A 126 16.16 1.93 5.53
CA PRO A 126 15.11 1.18 6.21
C PRO A 126 13.91 2.10 6.50
N ALA A 127 12.73 1.51 6.60
CA ALA A 127 11.55 2.19 7.09
C ALA A 127 11.15 1.55 8.42
N ALA A 128 10.94 2.37 9.44
CA ALA A 128 10.40 1.93 10.73
C ALA A 128 8.92 1.52 10.59
N GLY A 129 8.18 2.18 9.70
CA GLY A 129 6.78 1.87 9.45
C GLY A 129 6.23 2.47 8.16
N THR A 130 4.97 2.18 7.91
CA THR A 130 4.21 2.66 6.75
C THR A 130 2.83 3.11 7.22
N VAL A 131 2.38 4.28 6.77
CA VAL A 131 0.98 4.73 6.86
C VAL A 131 0.35 4.63 5.48
N ALA A 132 -0.89 4.15 5.41
CA ALA A 132 -1.71 4.18 4.20
C ALA A 132 -2.91 5.10 4.39
N LEU A 133 -3.17 5.95 3.39
CA LEU A 133 -4.28 6.90 3.35
C LEU A 133 -5.16 6.59 2.15
N ARG A 134 -6.46 6.41 2.35
CA ARG A 134 -7.43 6.22 1.27
C ARG A 134 -8.09 7.55 0.93
N TYR A 135 -8.15 7.84 -0.37
CA TYR A 135 -8.81 9.02 -0.92
C TYR A 135 -10.14 8.58 -1.56
N PRO A 136 -11.29 9.03 -1.02
CA PRO A 136 -12.58 8.72 -1.63
C PRO A 136 -12.69 9.38 -3.01
N LEU A 137 -12.77 8.57 -4.06
CA LEU A 137 -12.99 9.03 -5.43
C LEU A 137 -14.48 9.05 -5.77
N ARG A 138 -14.88 9.96 -6.66
CA ARG A 138 -16.18 9.87 -7.33
C ARG A 138 -16.24 8.54 -8.11
N ALA A 139 -17.43 7.95 -8.18
CA ALA A 139 -17.64 6.75 -8.98
C ALA A 139 -17.21 6.97 -10.46
N GLY A 140 -16.40 6.06 -10.98
CA GLY A 140 -15.84 6.07 -12.34
C GLY A 140 -14.61 6.98 -12.53
N ALA A 141 -14.20 7.75 -11.52
CA ALA A 141 -13.13 8.73 -11.67
C ALA A 141 -11.74 8.10 -11.80
N GLY A 142 -11.55 6.84 -11.41
CA GLY A 142 -10.24 6.18 -11.46
C GLY A 142 -9.64 6.12 -12.86
N GLN A 143 -10.44 5.78 -13.87
CA GLN A 143 -9.95 5.74 -15.25
C GLN A 143 -9.56 7.13 -15.76
N GLU A 144 -10.36 8.15 -15.43
CA GLU A 144 -10.06 9.55 -15.76
C GLU A 144 -8.76 10.01 -15.09
N LEU A 145 -8.59 9.68 -13.81
CA LEU A 145 -7.41 9.98 -13.01
C LEU A 145 -6.15 9.33 -13.59
N ALA A 146 -6.22 8.05 -13.96
CA ALA A 146 -5.11 7.33 -14.58
C ALA A 146 -4.69 7.96 -15.92
N ALA A 147 -5.66 8.31 -16.77
CA ALA A 147 -5.42 8.95 -18.05
C ALA A 147 -4.80 10.35 -17.88
N ALA A 148 -5.35 11.14 -16.95
CA ALA A 148 -4.80 12.46 -16.61
C ALA A 148 -3.34 12.33 -16.16
N ARG A 149 -3.05 11.40 -15.24
CA ARG A 149 -1.70 11.19 -14.72
C ARG A 149 -0.71 10.77 -15.81
N ALA A 150 -1.11 9.91 -16.74
CA ALA A 150 -0.26 9.48 -17.86
C ALA A 150 0.17 10.65 -18.77
N THR A 151 -0.59 11.76 -18.75
CA THR A 151 -0.32 12.98 -19.54
C THR A 151 0.21 14.16 -18.70
N ALA A 152 0.26 14.02 -17.38
CA ALA A 152 0.51 15.12 -16.45
C ALA A 152 2.00 15.40 -16.21
N ASN A 153 2.29 16.67 -15.93
CA ASN A 153 3.60 17.25 -15.66
C ASN A 153 4.09 16.87 -14.24
N GLU A 154 5.31 16.32 -14.12
CA GLU A 154 5.93 15.81 -12.88
C GLU A 154 6.00 16.83 -11.71
N GLN A 155 5.79 18.11 -11.99
CA GLN A 155 5.84 19.22 -11.03
C GLN A 155 4.76 19.12 -9.93
N ALA A 156 3.64 18.43 -10.19
CA ALA A 156 2.56 18.24 -9.20
C ALA A 156 2.70 16.93 -8.39
N SER A 157 3.90 16.36 -8.29
CA SER A 157 4.12 15.12 -7.54
C SER A 157 4.49 15.40 -6.09
N LEU A 158 3.98 14.59 -5.17
CA LEU A 158 4.38 14.67 -3.76
C LEU A 158 5.81 14.18 -3.56
N ARG A 159 6.78 15.08 -3.55
CA ARG A 159 8.21 14.77 -3.38
C ARG A 159 8.64 14.74 -1.92
N LEU A 160 9.69 13.97 -1.63
CA LEU A 160 10.39 14.01 -0.34
C LEU A 160 11.00 15.41 -0.11
N SER A 161 11.18 15.78 1.15
CA SER A 161 11.68 17.09 1.56
C SER A 161 12.78 16.94 2.60
N ASP A 162 13.86 17.72 2.47
CA ASP A 162 14.94 17.78 3.46
C ASP A 162 14.46 18.33 4.82
N GLN A 163 13.32 19.04 4.84
CA GLN A 163 12.66 19.49 6.06
C GLN A 163 11.95 18.35 6.82
N HIS A 164 11.70 17.22 6.15
CA HIS A 164 11.04 16.05 6.71
C HIS A 164 11.92 14.80 6.51
N PRO A 165 13.12 14.75 7.13
CA PRO A 165 14.13 13.73 6.83
C PRO A 165 13.72 12.32 7.23
N THR A 166 12.76 12.17 8.15
CA THR A 166 12.21 10.89 8.58
C THR A 166 11.26 10.27 7.55
N ILE A 167 10.81 11.03 6.55
CA ILE A 167 10.00 10.47 5.45
C ILE A 167 10.93 9.89 4.39
N VAL A 168 10.82 8.59 4.17
CA VAL A 168 11.78 7.85 3.34
C VAL A 168 11.22 7.47 1.98
N ARG A 169 9.90 7.23 1.88
CA ARG A 169 9.22 6.90 0.61
C ARG A 169 7.78 7.37 0.61
N THR A 170 7.30 7.67 -0.58
CA THR A 170 5.88 7.92 -0.85
C THR A 170 5.49 7.26 -2.16
N ALA A 171 4.29 6.69 -2.23
CA ALA A 171 3.70 6.14 -3.43
C ALA A 171 2.18 6.36 -3.45
N LEU A 172 1.61 6.55 -4.64
CA LEU A 172 0.18 6.69 -4.86
C LEU A 172 -0.27 5.56 -5.79
N PHE A 173 -1.21 4.75 -5.32
CA PHE A 173 -1.69 3.54 -5.98
C PHE A 173 -3.16 3.66 -6.35
N LEU A 174 -3.52 3.15 -7.53
CA LEU A 174 -4.88 3.16 -8.05
C LEU A 174 -5.34 1.77 -8.52
N HIS A 175 -6.54 1.36 -8.13
CA HIS A 175 -7.23 0.20 -8.71
C HIS A 175 -8.73 0.45 -8.76
N GLY A 176 -9.31 0.44 -9.97
CA GLY A 176 -10.68 0.96 -10.14
C GLY A 176 -10.78 2.37 -9.57
N ASP A 177 -11.71 2.61 -8.64
CA ASP A 177 -11.86 3.87 -7.89
C ASP A 177 -11.21 3.85 -6.50
N ILE A 178 -10.33 2.90 -6.22
CA ILE A 178 -9.58 2.80 -4.97
C ILE A 178 -8.24 3.53 -5.14
N LEU A 179 -8.15 4.73 -4.58
CA LEU A 179 -6.92 5.52 -4.53
C LEU A 179 -6.31 5.49 -3.13
N VAL A 180 -5.07 5.02 -3.03
CA VAL A 180 -4.35 4.92 -1.74
C VAL A 180 -2.95 5.50 -1.84
N ARG A 181 -2.61 6.41 -0.92
CA ARG A 181 -1.23 6.85 -0.71
C ARG A 181 -0.59 6.04 0.39
N SER A 182 0.61 5.53 0.13
CA SER A 182 1.49 4.96 1.13
C SER A 182 2.61 5.93 1.43
N VAL A 183 2.89 6.16 2.72
CA VAL A 183 4.05 6.95 3.18
C VAL A 183 4.85 6.09 4.15
N GLN A 184 6.10 5.80 3.78
CA GLN A 184 7.04 5.13 4.67
C GLN A 184 7.87 6.13 5.44
N TYR A 185 8.07 5.87 6.72
CA TYR A 185 8.82 6.72 7.63
C TYR A 185 9.86 5.91 8.42
N ASP A 186 10.92 6.59 8.83
CA ASP A 186 11.98 6.13 9.73
C ASP A 186 12.05 7.11 10.90
N GLY A 187 11.15 6.93 11.86
CA GLY A 187 10.79 7.94 12.87
C GLY A 187 9.45 7.62 13.52
N HIS A 188 8.66 8.66 13.83
CA HIS A 188 7.34 8.49 14.44
C HIS A 188 6.23 8.56 13.37
N PRO A 189 5.13 7.79 13.44
CA PRO A 189 4.02 7.90 12.48
C PRO A 189 3.40 9.31 12.39
N TYR A 190 3.48 10.10 13.46
CA TYR A 190 3.04 11.51 13.44
C TYR A 190 3.88 12.42 12.53
N ASP A 191 5.11 12.03 12.18
CA ASP A 191 5.93 12.76 11.20
C ASP A 191 5.27 12.77 9.82
N VAL A 192 4.53 11.72 9.48
CA VAL A 192 3.75 11.63 8.24
C VAL A 192 2.69 12.73 8.19
N VAL A 193 2.05 13.02 9.31
CA VAL A 193 1.01 14.04 9.39
C VAL A 193 1.61 15.43 9.18
N GLY A 194 2.74 15.73 9.83
CA GLY A 194 3.45 16.99 9.62
C GLY A 194 3.95 17.17 8.18
N TYR A 195 4.46 16.10 7.57
CA TYR A 195 4.87 16.08 6.16
C TYR A 195 3.70 16.37 5.22
N LEU A 196 2.56 15.69 5.37
CA LEU A 196 1.41 15.90 4.51
C LEU A 196 0.80 17.29 4.72
N ALA A 197 0.79 17.80 5.95
CA ALA A 197 0.32 19.16 6.23
C ALA A 197 1.19 20.22 5.52
N ASP A 198 2.52 20.09 5.54
CA ASP A 198 3.39 21.01 4.80
C ASP A 198 3.26 20.84 3.28
N ARG A 199 3.34 19.61 2.78
CA ARG A 199 3.46 19.37 1.33
C ARG A 199 2.13 19.43 0.60
N CYS A 200 1.09 18.81 1.14
CA CYS A 200 -0.23 18.79 0.52
C CYS A 200 -1.04 20.00 0.96
N PHE A 201 -1.04 20.36 2.25
CA PHE A 201 -1.76 21.54 2.75
C PHE A 201 -0.99 22.88 2.66
N GLY A 202 0.34 22.91 2.65
CA GLY A 202 1.10 24.16 2.47
C GLY A 202 1.40 24.49 1.01
N GLN A 203 1.77 23.46 0.24
CA GLN A 203 2.34 23.62 -1.11
C GLN A 203 1.44 23.05 -2.23
N ASP A 204 0.31 22.46 -1.87
CA ASP A 204 -0.71 21.94 -2.78
C ASP A 204 -0.18 20.86 -3.75
N ALA A 205 0.68 19.97 -3.25
CA ALA A 205 1.21 18.85 -4.02
C ALA A 205 0.15 17.85 -4.51
N GLU A 206 -1.10 17.97 -4.05
CA GLU A 206 -2.22 17.09 -4.41
C GLU A 206 -3.39 17.83 -5.07
N ALA A 207 -3.22 19.10 -5.47
CA ALA A 207 -4.25 19.90 -6.14
C ALA A 207 -4.92 19.16 -7.31
N TRP A 208 -4.10 18.40 -8.04
CA TRP A 208 -4.51 17.67 -9.24
C TRP A 208 -5.47 16.51 -8.97
N LEU A 209 -5.58 16.04 -7.72
CA LEU A 209 -6.54 15.02 -7.32
C LEU A 209 -7.96 15.60 -7.17
N ALA A 210 -8.08 16.88 -6.83
CA ALA A 210 -9.35 17.51 -6.43
C ALA A 210 -10.51 17.24 -7.41
N PRO A 211 -10.36 17.31 -8.75
CA PRO A 211 -11.45 17.03 -9.68
C PRO A 211 -12.03 15.60 -9.60
N TYR A 212 -11.29 14.67 -9.00
CA TYR A 212 -11.64 13.24 -8.94
C TYR A 212 -12.15 12.80 -7.57
N LEU A 213 -11.97 13.63 -6.53
CA LEU A 213 -12.40 13.32 -5.16
C LEU A 213 -13.92 13.46 -5.01
N GLU A 214 -14.50 12.61 -4.16
CA GLU A 214 -15.92 12.68 -3.77
C GLU A 214 -16.23 14.01 -3.05
N THR A 215 -15.34 14.43 -2.15
CA THR A 215 -15.39 15.74 -1.48
C THR A 215 -14.13 16.51 -1.85
N PRO A 216 -14.18 17.41 -2.85
CA PRO A 216 -13.00 18.11 -3.37
C PRO A 216 -12.59 19.32 -2.50
N GLU A 217 -13.46 19.74 -1.58
CA GLU A 217 -13.19 20.90 -0.72
C GLU A 217 -12.06 20.61 0.24
N ARG A 218 -10.99 21.39 0.11
CA ARG A 218 -9.86 21.35 1.03
C ARG A 218 -10.23 22.04 2.35
N PRO A 219 -9.89 21.44 3.50
CA PRO A 219 -10.06 22.11 4.78
C PRO A 219 -9.33 23.47 4.79
N ALA A 220 -9.96 24.54 5.29
CA ALA A 220 -9.35 25.88 5.29
C ALA A 220 -8.31 26.10 6.39
N HIS A 221 -8.27 25.23 7.41
CA HIS A 221 -7.43 25.37 8.60
C HIS A 221 -6.56 24.12 8.79
N PRO A 222 -5.30 24.26 9.27
CA PRO A 222 -4.42 23.13 9.54
C PRO A 222 -5.06 22.04 10.40
N ASP A 223 -5.75 22.40 11.49
CA ASP A 223 -6.40 21.42 12.37
C ASP A 223 -7.46 20.58 11.66
N ALA A 224 -8.22 21.19 10.74
CA ALA A 224 -9.21 20.47 9.95
C ALA A 224 -8.55 19.58 8.88
N TYR A 225 -7.36 19.95 8.41
CA TYR A 225 -6.54 19.07 7.58
C TYR A 225 -5.99 17.87 8.34
N LEU A 226 -5.58 18.04 9.61
CA LEU A 226 -5.18 16.91 10.46
C LEU A 226 -6.33 15.92 10.64
N ALA A 227 -7.54 16.42 10.91
CA ALA A 227 -8.74 15.58 11.02
C ALA A 227 -9.01 14.80 9.73
N LEU A 228 -8.86 15.45 8.57
CA LEU A 228 -8.97 14.79 7.26
C LEU A 228 -7.95 13.65 7.10
N VAL A 229 -6.67 13.89 7.43
CA VAL A 229 -5.63 12.84 7.36
C VAL A 229 -5.96 11.68 8.28
N HIS A 230 -6.51 11.94 9.47
CA HIS A 230 -6.97 10.90 10.39
C HIS A 230 -8.15 10.10 9.82
N GLU A 231 -9.14 10.74 9.20
CA GLU A 231 -10.25 10.04 8.53
C GLU A 231 -9.79 9.21 7.33
N GLN A 232 -8.78 9.70 6.60
CA GLN A 232 -8.21 8.97 5.46
C GLN A 232 -7.32 7.80 5.89
N ALA A 233 -6.81 7.80 7.11
CA ALA A 233 -5.89 6.79 7.59
C ALA A 233 -6.56 5.40 7.64
N MET A 234 -5.93 4.45 6.95
CA MET A 234 -6.31 3.04 7.02
C MET A 234 -5.70 2.40 8.27
N LEU A 235 -6.45 1.51 8.90
CA LEU A 235 -5.98 0.71 10.03
C LEU A 235 -4.88 -0.25 9.57
N SER A 236 -3.72 -0.23 10.22
CA SER A 236 -2.64 -1.20 9.97
C SER A 236 -2.97 -2.53 10.65
N LEU A 237 -3.17 -3.58 9.86
CA LEU A 237 -3.39 -4.94 10.34
C LEU A 237 -2.08 -5.64 10.68
N ALA A 238 -1.05 -5.42 9.85
CA ALA A 238 0.26 -6.02 10.04
C ALA A 238 1.35 -5.23 9.31
N HIS A 239 2.54 -5.19 9.91
CA HIS A 239 3.76 -4.73 9.25
C HIS A 239 4.84 -5.80 9.37
N MET A 240 5.33 -6.25 8.22
CA MET A 240 6.34 -7.30 8.13
C MET A 240 7.56 -6.75 7.40
N SER A 241 8.65 -6.46 8.12
CA SER A 241 9.94 -6.10 7.54
C SER A 241 10.92 -7.26 7.69
N VAL A 242 11.68 -7.57 6.63
CA VAL A 242 12.74 -8.59 6.69
C VAL A 242 14.06 -8.02 7.21
N LEU A 243 14.23 -6.70 7.15
CA LEU A 243 15.23 -5.99 7.93
C LEU A 243 14.69 -5.92 9.35
N GLY A 244 15.00 -6.94 10.15
CA GLY A 244 14.59 -7.03 11.54
C GLY A 244 14.97 -5.76 12.29
N VAL A 245 13.97 -5.10 12.86
CA VAL A 245 14.21 -4.30 14.05
C VAL A 245 14.36 -5.35 15.17
N GLY A 246 15.61 -5.60 15.55
CA GLY A 246 15.92 -6.21 16.84
C GLY A 246 15.75 -5.18 17.95
#